data_AF-A0A011AIN2-F1
#
_entry.id   AF-A0A011AIN2-F1
#
_cell.length_a   1.000
_cell.length_b   1.000
_cell.length_c   1.000
_cell.angle_alpha   90.00
_cell.angle_beta   90.00
_cell.angle_gamma   90.00
#
_symmetry.space_group_name_H-M   'P 1'
#
loop_
_entity.id
_entity.type
_entity.pdbx_description
1 polymer ?
#
loop_
_entity_poly.entity_id
_entity_poly.type
_entity_poly.pdbx_seq_one_letter_code
_entity_poly.pdbx_strand_id
1 'polypeptide(L)'
;MTEHYVEYCEINREHPLRQGDILEATAAAALPWNRHLFVVTADCDFAHTKHQGRVTCIPLLRAEEYLLLLQVPKMRERLIKGPLKDLRAVFDTVGRTSISDRRAREWASEQSTAAIVTTLGLDGQESARAQSAIDAIRLMDAPVESLRAAVATLVEAQVLEAGQSKRDKVARSIISELRQVYKSPPGDALFLGAIAPAHEDGYFAYLRHIEQIWEPQIVLSAARQQASYRRISHLKDKFTHALVQRFALVFMSIGLPDEYEEMRDFHSVVLGDSLQ
;
A
#
# COMPACT_ATOMS: atom_id res chain seq x y z
N MET A 1 11.16 16.52 -29.34
CA MET A 1 10.53 15.22 -29.01
C MET A 1 11.42 14.54 -27.98
N THR A 2 11.08 14.62 -26.70
CA THR A 2 11.70 13.76 -25.68
C THR A 2 11.27 12.35 -26.01
N GLU A 3 12.22 11.47 -26.38
CA GLU A 3 11.97 10.03 -26.39
C GLU A 3 11.38 9.68 -25.03
N HIS A 4 10.11 9.25 -25.00
CA HIS A 4 9.50 8.77 -23.78
C HIS A 4 10.37 7.61 -23.30
N TYR A 5 10.94 7.76 -22.10
CA TYR A 5 11.74 6.73 -21.50
C TYR A 5 10.79 5.64 -21.01
N VAL A 6 10.58 4.62 -21.85
CA VAL A 6 9.64 3.53 -21.57
C VAL A 6 10.35 2.43 -20.78
N GLU A 7 9.78 2.00 -19.64
CA GLU A 7 10.35 0.92 -18.83
C GLU A 7 10.10 -0.50 -19.36
N TYR A 8 9.14 -0.65 -20.27
CA TYR A 8 8.75 -1.94 -20.86
C TYR A 8 9.24 -2.14 -22.29
N CYS A 9 9.12 -3.38 -22.75
CA CYS A 9 9.23 -3.84 -24.12
C CYS A 9 7.91 -4.51 -24.52
N GLU A 10 7.54 -4.39 -25.79
CA GLU A 10 6.47 -5.21 -26.35
C GLU A 10 6.88 -6.68 -26.38
N ILE A 11 5.90 -7.56 -26.20
CA ILE A 11 6.12 -9.00 -26.13
C ILE A 11 5.97 -9.65 -27.50
N ASN A 12 6.85 -10.59 -27.82
CA ASN A 12 6.59 -11.57 -28.87
C ASN A 12 5.77 -12.73 -28.26
N ARG A 13 4.69 -13.12 -28.95
CA ARG A 13 3.76 -14.18 -28.51
C ARG A 13 4.40 -15.57 -28.47
N GLU A 14 5.52 -15.75 -29.17
CA GLU A 14 6.25 -17.01 -29.21
C GLU A 14 7.18 -17.20 -28.01
N HIS A 15 7.45 -16.15 -27.23
CA HIS A 15 8.32 -16.26 -26.08
C HIS A 15 7.57 -16.89 -24.89
N PRO A 16 8.21 -17.83 -24.16
CA PRO A 16 7.63 -18.40 -22.95
C PRO A 16 7.44 -17.32 -21.87
N LEU A 17 6.66 -17.65 -20.84
CA LEU A 17 6.56 -16.83 -19.64
C LEU A 17 7.93 -16.73 -18.95
N ARG A 18 8.31 -15.54 -18.49
CA ARG A 18 9.62 -15.28 -17.87
C ARG A 18 9.54 -14.24 -16.76
N GLN A 19 10.60 -14.16 -15.95
CA GLN A 19 10.76 -13.10 -14.95
C GLN A 19 10.69 -11.74 -15.63
N GLY A 20 9.96 -10.80 -15.03
CA GLY A 20 9.79 -9.47 -15.62
C GLY A 20 8.59 -9.30 -16.55
N ASP A 21 7.88 -10.39 -16.88
CA ASP A 21 6.61 -10.29 -17.60
C ASP A 21 5.55 -9.60 -16.74
N ILE A 22 4.70 -8.80 -17.39
CA ILE A 22 3.55 -8.14 -16.76
C ILE A 22 2.27 -8.85 -17.16
N LEU A 23 1.48 -9.23 -16.16
CA LEU A 23 0.19 -9.87 -16.32
C LEU A 23 -0.92 -8.89 -15.98
N GLU A 24 -2.04 -9.01 -16.68
CA GLU A 24 -3.26 -8.28 -16.43
C GLU A 24 -4.42 -9.25 -16.26
N ALA A 25 -5.24 -9.02 -15.23
CA ALA A 25 -6.47 -9.78 -15.02
C ALA A 25 -7.46 -9.53 -16.17
N THR A 26 -8.09 -10.60 -16.65
CA THR A 26 -9.12 -10.50 -17.70
C THR A 26 -10.47 -10.02 -17.17
N ALA A 27 -10.70 -10.14 -15.86
CA ALA A 27 -11.92 -9.69 -15.21
C ALA A 27 -11.91 -8.17 -15.01
N ALA A 28 -12.94 -7.47 -15.52
CA ALA A 28 -13.06 -6.01 -15.37
C ALA A 28 -13.18 -5.54 -13.90
N ALA A 29 -13.69 -6.41 -13.02
CA ALA A 29 -13.86 -6.13 -11.59
C ALA A 29 -12.64 -6.53 -10.73
N ALA A 30 -11.47 -6.75 -11.34
CA ALA A 30 -10.26 -7.11 -10.60
C ALA A 30 -9.86 -6.02 -9.59
N LEU A 31 -9.51 -6.46 -8.39
CA LEU A 31 -9.06 -5.61 -7.30
C LEU A 31 -7.65 -5.09 -7.59
N PRO A 32 -7.23 -3.94 -7.01
CA PRO A 32 -5.90 -3.39 -7.26
C PRO A 32 -4.77 -4.40 -7.04
N TRP A 33 -4.90 -5.26 -6.01
CA TRP A 33 -3.91 -6.27 -5.62
C TRP A 33 -3.72 -7.43 -6.62
N ASN A 34 -4.67 -7.64 -7.53
CA ASN A 34 -4.62 -8.76 -8.45
C ASN A 34 -4.89 -8.36 -9.91
N ARG A 35 -5.01 -7.04 -10.19
CA ARG A 35 -5.30 -6.52 -11.53
C ARG A 35 -4.08 -6.52 -12.42
N HIS A 36 -2.97 -5.96 -11.94
CA HIS A 36 -1.71 -5.89 -12.67
C HIS A 36 -0.62 -6.53 -11.81
N LEU A 37 0.10 -7.49 -12.39
CA LEU A 37 1.06 -8.32 -11.67
C LEU A 37 2.40 -8.34 -12.41
N PHE A 38 3.50 -8.21 -11.68
CA PHE A 38 4.85 -8.46 -12.18
C PHE A 38 5.28 -9.87 -11.79
N VAL A 39 5.76 -10.64 -12.76
CA VAL A 39 6.28 -11.99 -12.54
C VAL A 39 7.66 -11.91 -11.89
N VAL A 40 7.77 -12.41 -10.66
CA VAL A 40 9.03 -12.45 -9.90
C VAL A 40 9.69 -13.83 -9.93
N THR A 41 8.96 -14.90 -10.28
CA THR A 41 9.54 -16.24 -10.49
C THR A 41 10.75 -16.15 -11.41
N ALA A 42 11.88 -16.70 -10.95
CA ALA A 42 13.14 -16.62 -11.67
C ALA A 42 13.12 -17.49 -12.94
N ASP A 43 13.85 -17.07 -13.97
CA ASP A 43 13.94 -17.80 -15.23
C ASP A 43 14.52 -19.21 -15.05
N CYS A 44 15.43 -19.39 -14.08
CA CYS A 44 15.96 -20.72 -13.74
C CYS A 44 14.87 -21.64 -13.15
N ASP A 45 13.89 -21.10 -12.44
CA ASP A 45 12.76 -21.89 -11.90
C ASP A 45 11.77 -22.28 -13.01
N PHE A 46 11.59 -21.42 -14.01
CA PHE A 46 10.85 -21.78 -15.23
C PHE A 46 11.58 -22.87 -16.02
N ALA A 47 12.87 -22.68 -16.31
CA ALA A 47 13.68 -23.61 -17.10
C ALA A 47 13.78 -25.01 -16.46
N HIS A 48 13.75 -25.10 -15.14
CA HIS A 48 13.85 -26.36 -14.40
C HIS A 48 12.52 -26.87 -13.82
N THR A 49 11.39 -26.22 -14.15
CA THR A 49 10.06 -26.58 -13.63
C THR A 49 10.00 -26.65 -12.09
N LYS A 50 10.81 -25.84 -11.40
CA LYS A 50 10.89 -25.81 -9.92
C LYS A 50 9.70 -25.11 -9.26
N HIS A 51 8.89 -24.44 -10.07
CA HIS A 51 7.75 -23.63 -9.64
C HIS A 51 6.45 -24.43 -9.53
N GLN A 52 6.43 -25.72 -9.90
CA GLN A 52 5.28 -26.63 -9.75
C GLN A 52 3.96 -26.08 -10.34
N GLY A 53 4.03 -25.37 -11.46
CA GLY A 53 2.87 -24.71 -12.09
C GLY A 53 2.34 -23.48 -11.33
N ARG A 54 3.06 -22.99 -10.32
CA ARG A 54 2.75 -21.75 -9.57
C ARG A 54 3.71 -20.63 -9.96
N VAL A 55 3.16 -19.56 -10.50
CA VAL A 55 3.89 -18.35 -10.85
C VAL A 55 3.76 -17.36 -9.70
N THR A 56 4.89 -17.00 -9.11
CA THR A 56 4.97 -15.99 -8.06
C THR A 56 4.98 -14.62 -8.71
N CYS A 57 4.11 -13.75 -8.22
CA CYS A 57 3.97 -12.38 -8.69
C CYS A 57 3.91 -11.38 -7.53
N ILE A 58 4.13 -10.11 -7.85
CA ILE A 58 3.87 -8.98 -6.97
C ILE A 58 2.91 -8.00 -7.66
N PRO A 59 2.07 -7.27 -6.92
CA PRO A 59 1.12 -6.34 -7.50
C PRO A 59 1.79 -5.05 -7.97
N LEU A 60 1.30 -4.56 -9.09
CA LEU A 60 1.58 -3.24 -9.65
C LEU A 60 0.34 -2.36 -9.43
N LEU A 61 0.36 -1.56 -8.37
CA LEU A 61 -0.75 -0.67 -8.05
C LEU A 61 -0.62 0.61 -8.88
N ARG A 62 -1.73 1.14 -9.40
CA ARG A 62 -1.69 2.49 -9.99
C ARG A 62 -1.25 3.49 -8.94
N ALA A 63 -0.59 4.57 -9.35
CA ALA A 63 -0.04 5.53 -8.41
C ALA A 63 -1.10 6.08 -7.44
N GLU A 64 -2.29 6.43 -7.94
CA GLU A 64 -3.40 6.88 -7.10
C GLU A 64 -3.84 5.81 -6.09
N GLU A 65 -3.97 4.56 -6.51
CA GLU A 65 -4.38 3.43 -5.68
C GLU A 65 -3.35 3.15 -4.58
N TYR A 66 -2.07 3.16 -4.93
CA TYR A 66 -0.98 3.01 -3.95
C TYR A 66 -1.03 4.10 -2.88
N LEU A 67 -1.20 5.36 -3.29
CA LEU A 67 -1.28 6.48 -2.36
C LEU A 67 -2.52 6.35 -1.45
N LEU A 68 -3.68 6.01 -2.00
CA LEU A 68 -4.92 5.83 -1.24
C LEU A 68 -4.88 4.65 -0.27
N LEU A 69 -4.38 3.50 -0.70
CA LEU A 69 -4.41 2.26 0.08
C LEU A 69 -3.30 2.22 1.13
N LEU A 70 -2.13 2.82 0.86
CA LEU A 70 -0.93 2.62 1.68
C LEU A 70 -0.37 3.90 2.31
N GLN A 71 -0.54 5.08 1.69
CA GLN A 71 0.07 6.32 2.18
C GLN A 71 -0.92 7.18 2.96
N VAL A 72 -2.13 7.41 2.44
CA VAL A 72 -3.18 8.18 3.09
C VAL A 72 -3.52 7.62 4.49
N PRO A 73 -3.64 6.29 4.71
CA PRO A 73 -3.89 5.75 6.05
C PRO A 73 -2.76 6.07 7.03
N LYS A 74 -1.50 5.97 6.60
CA LYS A 74 -0.34 6.33 7.43
C LYS A 74 -0.35 7.81 7.80
N MET A 75 -0.72 8.68 6.85
CA MET A 75 -0.88 10.11 7.10
C MET A 75 -2.01 10.39 8.10
N ARG A 76 -3.17 9.74 7.94
CA ARG A 76 -4.30 9.84 8.88
C ARG A 76 -3.89 9.44 10.30
N GLU A 77 -3.27 8.28 10.47
CA GLU A 77 -2.81 7.79 11.77
C GLU A 77 -1.72 8.68 12.41
N ARG A 78 -0.93 9.38 11.60
CA ARG A 78 0.03 10.36 12.10
C ARG A 78 -0.65 11.67 12.51
N LEU A 79 -1.56 12.18 11.69
CA LEU A 79 -2.20 13.48 11.87
C LEU A 79 -3.29 13.45 12.93
N ILE A 80 -3.95 12.31 13.17
CA ILE A 80 -4.99 12.14 14.20
C ILE A 80 -4.46 12.36 15.62
N LYS A 81 -3.15 12.26 15.83
CA LYS A 81 -2.50 12.52 17.12
C LYS A 81 -2.68 13.96 17.60
N GLY A 82 -2.80 14.93 16.69
CA GLY A 82 -3.08 16.32 17.02
C GLY A 82 -4.44 16.47 17.69
N PRO A 83 -5.55 16.11 17.01
CA PRO A 83 -6.88 16.26 17.58
C PRO A 83 -7.09 15.42 18.83
N LEU A 84 -6.52 14.21 18.90
CA LEU A 84 -6.59 13.37 20.09
C LEU A 84 -5.89 14.01 21.28
N LYS A 85 -4.75 14.67 21.07
CA LYS A 85 -4.04 15.41 22.12
C LYS A 85 -4.88 16.60 22.61
N ASP A 86 -5.51 17.34 21.69
CA ASP A 86 -6.37 18.46 22.05
C ASP A 86 -7.61 18.02 22.81
N LEU A 87 -8.26 16.94 22.37
CA LEU A 87 -9.44 16.39 23.03
C LEU A 87 -9.08 15.81 24.42
N ARG A 88 -7.91 15.17 24.58
CA ARG A 88 -7.42 14.74 25.88
C ARG A 88 -7.22 15.93 26.83
N ALA A 89 -6.65 17.03 26.36
CA ALA A 89 -6.49 18.23 27.18
C ALA A 89 -7.85 18.77 27.66
N VAL A 90 -8.89 18.71 26.83
CA VAL A 90 -10.26 19.07 27.23
C VAL A 90 -10.78 18.10 28.30
N PHE A 91 -10.59 16.78 28.12
CA PHE A 91 -11.00 15.77 29.10
C PHE A 91 -10.34 15.98 30.46
N ASP A 92 -9.06 16.34 30.48
CA ASP A 92 -8.32 16.63 31.71
C ASP A 92 -8.94 17.85 32.44
N THR A 93 -9.32 18.91 31.72
CA THR A 93 -9.98 20.10 32.28
C THR A 93 -11.32 19.77 32.96
N VAL A 94 -12.09 18.82 32.40
CA VAL A 94 -13.39 18.39 32.98
C VAL A 94 -13.28 17.19 33.94
N GLY A 95 -12.06 16.78 34.31
CA GLY A 95 -11.83 15.67 35.25
C GLY A 95 -12.17 14.28 34.71
N ARG A 96 -12.13 14.08 33.39
CA ARG A 96 -12.47 12.83 32.69
C ARG A 96 -11.22 12.11 32.14
N THR A 97 -10.23 11.89 33.00
CA THR A 97 -8.90 11.34 32.61
C THR A 97 -8.90 9.86 32.19
N SER A 98 -9.99 9.13 32.39
CA SER A 98 -10.09 7.70 32.07
C SER A 98 -10.40 7.39 30.59
N ILE A 99 -10.69 8.40 29.78
CA ILE A 99 -11.02 8.19 28.35
C ILE A 99 -9.74 8.00 27.55
N SER A 100 -9.58 6.82 26.96
CA SER A 100 -8.46 6.52 26.06
C SER A 100 -8.65 7.13 24.67
N ASP A 101 -7.55 7.36 23.95
CA ASP A 101 -7.55 7.85 22.56
C ASP A 101 -8.44 6.98 21.64
N ARG A 102 -8.38 5.65 21.81
CA ARG A 102 -9.26 4.71 21.08
C ARG A 102 -10.74 5.00 21.35
N ARG A 103 -11.10 5.13 22.63
CA ARG A 103 -12.50 5.41 23.02
C ARG A 103 -12.96 6.77 22.52
N ALA A 104 -12.09 7.77 22.52
CA ALA A 104 -12.40 9.10 22.00
C ALA A 104 -12.73 9.07 20.49
N ARG A 105 -11.95 8.30 19.72
CA ARG A 105 -12.18 8.08 18.29
C ARG A 105 -13.50 7.35 18.01
N GLU A 106 -13.77 6.28 18.75
CA GLU A 106 -15.05 5.55 18.67
C GLU A 106 -16.24 6.46 19.03
N TRP A 107 -16.11 7.28 20.08
CA TRP A 107 -17.19 8.17 20.48
C TRP A 107 -17.50 9.23 19.42
N ALA A 108 -16.48 9.76 18.74
CA ALA A 108 -16.63 10.73 17.65
C ALA A 108 -17.41 10.17 16.44
N SER A 109 -17.40 8.84 16.23
CA SER A 109 -18.18 8.18 15.17
C SER A 109 -19.58 7.75 15.62
N GLU A 110 -19.76 7.46 16.91
CA GLU A 110 -21.05 7.04 17.49
C GLU A 110 -22.04 8.21 17.70
N GLN A 111 -21.54 9.40 18.01
CA GLN A 111 -22.37 10.54 18.39
C GLN A 111 -22.03 11.81 17.62
N SER A 112 -23.01 12.70 17.51
CA SER A 112 -22.81 14.03 16.93
C SER A 112 -21.91 14.88 17.82
N THR A 113 -21.16 15.80 17.22
CA THR A 113 -20.23 16.66 17.95
C THR A 113 -20.94 17.47 19.03
N ALA A 114 -22.13 18.00 18.73
CA ALA A 114 -22.96 18.73 19.68
C ALA A 114 -23.38 17.88 20.89
N ALA A 115 -23.73 16.61 20.67
CA ALA A 115 -24.10 15.68 21.75
C ALA A 115 -22.91 15.38 22.67
N ILE A 116 -21.72 15.18 22.10
CA ILE A 116 -20.49 14.93 22.88
C ILE A 116 -20.14 16.16 23.73
N VAL A 117 -20.12 17.35 23.12
CA VAL A 117 -19.84 18.62 23.81
C VAL A 117 -20.85 18.86 24.95
N THR A 118 -22.13 18.61 24.71
CA THR A 118 -23.19 18.73 25.71
C THR A 118 -23.03 17.71 26.84
N THR A 119 -22.68 16.46 26.51
CA THR A 119 -22.44 15.39 27.49
C THR A 119 -21.26 15.70 28.41
N LEU A 120 -20.23 16.37 27.87
CA LEU A 120 -19.07 16.81 28.63
C LEU A 120 -19.33 18.10 29.43
N GLY A 121 -20.48 18.75 29.23
CA GLY A 121 -20.83 20.01 29.89
C GLY A 121 -19.89 21.16 29.53
N LEU A 122 -19.37 21.17 28.30
CA LEU A 122 -18.39 22.16 27.86
C LEU A 122 -19.08 23.44 27.40
N ASP A 123 -18.44 24.59 27.69
CA ASP A 123 -18.83 25.90 27.20
C ASP A 123 -17.63 26.69 26.67
N GLY A 124 -17.92 27.86 26.09
CA GLY A 124 -16.91 28.83 25.65
C GLY A 124 -15.80 28.24 24.78
N GLN A 125 -14.56 28.49 25.20
CA GLN A 125 -13.36 28.13 24.45
C GLN A 125 -13.10 26.61 24.42
N GLU A 126 -13.39 25.89 25.52
CA GLU A 126 -13.20 24.45 25.59
C GLU A 126 -14.20 23.71 24.70
N SER A 127 -15.44 24.21 24.61
CA SER A 127 -16.44 23.72 23.65
C SER A 127 -15.96 23.86 22.21
N ALA A 128 -15.44 25.03 21.82
CA ALA A 128 -14.94 25.27 20.47
C ALA A 128 -13.74 24.37 20.13
N ARG A 129 -12.82 24.21 21.09
CA ARG A 129 -11.65 23.33 20.94
C ARG A 129 -12.05 21.86 20.78
N ALA A 130 -12.95 21.37 21.62
CA ALA A 130 -13.48 20.00 21.53
C ALA A 130 -14.19 19.77 20.21
N GLN A 131 -15.00 20.73 19.76
CA GLN A 131 -15.71 20.66 18.49
C GLN A 131 -14.75 20.51 17.30
N SER A 132 -13.75 21.39 17.20
CA SER A 132 -12.72 21.29 16.16
C SER A 132 -12.00 19.94 16.18
N ALA A 133 -11.62 19.44 17.36
CA ALA A 133 -10.92 18.17 17.49
C ALA A 133 -11.80 16.97 17.06
N ILE A 134 -13.05 16.92 17.51
CA ILE A 134 -14.00 15.86 17.18
C ILE A 134 -14.31 15.87 15.68
N ASP A 135 -14.56 17.05 15.10
CA ASP A 135 -14.85 17.18 13.67
C ASP A 135 -13.63 16.79 12.81
N ALA A 136 -12.41 17.15 13.23
CA ALA A 136 -11.17 16.72 12.58
C ALA A 136 -10.99 15.19 12.62
N ILE A 137 -11.25 14.55 13.76
CA ILE A 137 -11.23 13.08 13.90
C ILE A 137 -12.23 12.45 12.94
N ARG A 138 -13.47 12.94 12.92
CA ARG A 138 -14.54 12.40 12.05
C ARG A 138 -14.18 12.53 10.57
N LEU A 139 -13.62 13.67 10.16
CA LEU A 139 -13.11 13.84 8.80
C LEU A 139 -12.01 12.83 8.49
N MET A 140 -11.02 12.66 9.36
CA MET A 140 -9.93 11.70 9.15
C MET A 140 -10.39 10.24 9.07
N ASP A 141 -11.47 9.88 9.76
CA ASP A 141 -12.02 8.52 9.75
C ASP A 141 -13.01 8.27 8.62
N ALA A 142 -13.49 9.33 7.96
CA ALA A 142 -14.43 9.19 6.85
C ALA A 142 -13.82 8.37 5.69
N PRO A 143 -14.59 7.45 5.09
CA PRO A 143 -14.17 6.75 3.88
C PRO A 143 -13.99 7.76 2.74
N VAL A 144 -13.03 7.48 1.86
CA VAL A 144 -12.71 8.32 0.70
C VAL A 144 -12.55 7.47 -0.54
N GLU A 145 -13.12 7.93 -1.65
CA GLU A 145 -13.16 7.17 -2.91
C GLU A 145 -12.07 7.60 -3.91
N SER A 146 -11.44 8.76 -3.69
CA SER A 146 -10.41 9.30 -4.58
C SER A 146 -9.31 10.00 -3.80
N LEU A 147 -8.11 10.11 -4.40
CA LEU A 147 -6.98 10.79 -3.76
C LEU A 147 -7.27 12.28 -3.58
N ARG A 148 -8.01 12.89 -4.51
CA ARG A 148 -8.46 14.28 -4.40
C ARG A 148 -9.34 14.48 -3.16
N ALA A 149 -10.32 13.60 -2.95
CA ALA A 149 -11.17 13.65 -1.78
C ALA A 149 -10.36 13.42 -0.49
N ALA A 150 -9.46 12.43 -0.49
CA ALA A 150 -8.57 12.15 0.63
C ALA A 150 -7.72 13.37 1.02
N VAL A 151 -7.09 14.03 0.05
CA VAL A 151 -6.28 15.24 0.29
C VAL A 151 -7.14 16.37 0.81
N ALA A 152 -8.33 16.61 0.22
CA ALA A 152 -9.24 17.64 0.69
C ALA A 152 -9.62 17.40 2.16
N THR A 153 -10.03 16.19 2.51
CA THR A 153 -10.39 15.80 3.88
C THR A 153 -9.23 15.98 4.87
N LEU A 154 -8.01 15.58 4.49
CA LEU A 154 -6.82 15.79 5.32
C LEU A 154 -6.52 17.28 5.54
N VAL A 155 -6.68 18.10 4.50
CA VAL A 155 -6.51 19.56 4.59
C VAL A 155 -7.56 20.16 5.51
N GLU A 156 -8.83 19.83 5.33
CA GLU A 156 -9.90 20.35 6.19
C GLU A 156 -9.69 19.97 7.66
N ALA A 157 -9.38 18.70 7.94
CA ALA A 157 -9.15 18.23 9.30
C ALA A 157 -8.00 19.00 9.99
N GLN A 158 -6.90 19.23 9.27
CA GLN A 158 -5.76 19.99 9.80
C GLN A 158 -6.02 21.49 9.90
N VAL A 159 -6.90 22.04 9.05
CA VAL A 159 -7.31 23.45 9.13
C VAL A 159 -8.21 23.71 10.34
N LEU A 160 -9.06 22.75 10.73
CA LEU A 160 -9.86 22.87 11.96
C LEU A 160 -8.98 23.03 13.21
N GLU A 161 -7.80 22.40 13.25
CA GLU A 161 -6.83 22.59 14.33
C GLU A 161 -6.00 23.87 14.17
N ALA A 162 -5.47 24.11 12.96
CA ALA A 162 -4.44 25.12 12.76
C ALA A 162 -5.00 26.53 12.49
N GLY A 163 -6.27 26.63 12.11
CA GLY A 163 -6.99 27.82 11.69
C GLY A 163 -7.01 28.06 10.18
N GLN A 164 -8.08 28.69 9.68
CA GLN A 164 -8.35 28.92 8.24
C GLN A 164 -7.22 29.66 7.52
N SER A 165 -6.52 30.58 8.21
CA SER A 165 -5.41 31.36 7.64
C SER A 165 -4.21 30.50 7.22
N LYS A 166 -4.11 29.24 7.67
CA LYS A 166 -3.00 28.34 7.36
C LYS A 166 -3.33 27.30 6.28
N ARG A 167 -4.52 27.36 5.67
CA ARG A 167 -4.99 26.38 4.68
C ARG A 167 -3.98 26.09 3.56
N ASP A 168 -3.43 27.12 2.94
CA ASP A 168 -2.46 26.95 1.85
C ASP A 168 -1.17 26.27 2.32
N LYS A 169 -0.71 26.60 3.52
CA LYS A 169 0.48 25.98 4.12
C LYS A 169 0.25 24.50 4.39
N VAL A 170 -0.91 24.16 4.96
CA VAL A 170 -1.33 22.78 5.25
C VAL A 170 -1.44 21.98 3.94
N ALA A 171 -2.13 22.51 2.93
CA ALA A 171 -2.28 21.87 1.63
C ALA A 171 -0.93 21.59 0.96
N ARG A 172 -0.02 22.58 0.96
CA ARG A 172 1.33 22.39 0.41
C ARG A 172 2.11 21.33 1.17
N SER A 173 1.98 21.27 2.50
CA SER A 173 2.65 20.25 3.32
C SER A 173 2.19 18.84 2.96
N ILE A 174 0.87 18.61 2.90
CA ILE A 174 0.27 17.32 2.54
C ILE A 174 0.68 16.89 1.13
N ILE A 175 0.60 17.81 0.16
CA ILE A 175 1.02 17.54 -1.22
C ILE A 175 2.52 17.24 -1.29
N SER A 176 3.35 17.95 -0.52
CA SER A 176 4.80 17.72 -0.49
C SER A 176 5.15 16.32 0.04
N GLU A 177 4.43 15.85 1.04
CA GLU A 177 4.60 14.50 1.59
C GLU A 177 4.23 13.43 0.55
N LEU A 178 3.10 13.58 -0.13
CA LEU A 178 2.71 12.68 -1.22
C LEU A 178 3.71 12.71 -2.38
N ARG A 179 4.24 13.88 -2.75
CA ARG A 179 5.31 14.00 -3.76
C ARG A 179 6.58 13.28 -3.35
N GLN A 180 6.90 13.27 -2.05
CA GLN A 180 8.10 12.61 -1.55
C GLN A 180 8.05 11.10 -1.76
N VAL A 181 6.86 10.50 -1.74
CA VAL A 181 6.66 9.06 -2.03
C VAL A 181 7.17 8.67 -3.41
N TYR A 182 7.04 9.54 -4.42
CA TYR A 182 7.59 9.27 -5.77
C TYR A 182 9.12 9.41 -5.81
N LYS A 183 9.67 10.39 -5.10
CA LYS A 183 11.12 10.68 -5.08
C LYS A 183 11.90 9.65 -4.27
N SER A 184 11.30 9.17 -3.20
CA SER A 184 11.93 8.26 -2.24
C SER A 184 10.86 7.31 -1.72
N PRO A 185 10.41 6.35 -2.55
CA PRO A 185 9.45 5.36 -2.12
C PRO A 185 10.02 4.58 -0.92
N PRO A 186 9.14 4.11 -0.02
CA PRO A 186 9.51 3.14 1.00
C PRO A 186 10.32 1.97 0.41
N GLY A 187 11.21 1.37 1.21
CA GLY A 187 12.11 0.31 0.75
C GLY A 187 11.40 -0.95 0.21
N ASP A 188 10.11 -1.08 0.50
CA ASP A 188 9.21 -2.12 0.02
C ASP A 188 8.33 -1.72 -1.17
N ALA A 189 8.66 -0.61 -1.83
CA ALA A 189 8.00 -0.17 -3.05
C ALA A 189 8.99 0.33 -4.11
N LEU A 190 8.60 0.23 -5.38
CA LEU A 190 9.35 0.79 -6.50
C LEU A 190 8.39 1.43 -7.50
N PHE A 191 8.68 2.67 -7.91
CA PHE A 191 7.89 3.41 -8.88
C PHE A 191 8.31 3.08 -10.32
N LEU A 192 7.32 2.88 -11.19
CA LEU A 192 7.45 2.70 -12.63
C LEU A 192 6.55 3.72 -13.32
N GLY A 193 7.05 4.44 -14.32
CA GLY A 193 6.27 5.38 -15.12
C GLY A 193 5.22 4.68 -15.99
N ALA A 194 5.62 3.59 -16.65
CA ALA A 194 4.73 2.78 -17.48
C ALA A 194 5.03 1.29 -17.32
N ILE A 195 3.97 0.48 -17.44
CA ILE A 195 4.09 -0.98 -17.35
C ILE A 195 3.80 -1.67 -18.70
N ALA A 196 3.04 -1.06 -19.59
CA ALA A 196 2.67 -1.58 -20.90
C ALA A 196 2.14 -0.45 -21.81
N PRO A 197 1.92 -0.68 -23.11
CA PRO A 197 1.20 0.27 -23.96
C PRO A 197 -0.17 0.60 -23.38
N ALA A 198 -0.56 1.88 -23.42
CA ALA A 198 -1.77 2.41 -22.79
C ALA A 198 -1.84 2.28 -21.24
N HIS A 199 -0.71 2.00 -20.59
CA HIS A 199 -0.60 1.89 -19.13
C HIS A 199 0.56 2.78 -18.63
N GLU A 200 0.40 4.10 -18.82
CA GLU A 200 1.44 5.13 -18.61
C GLU A 200 1.12 6.09 -17.45
N ASP A 201 0.14 5.74 -16.60
CA ASP A 201 -0.35 6.60 -15.51
C ASP A 201 0.50 6.53 -14.22
N GLY A 202 1.65 5.85 -14.26
CA GLY A 202 2.49 5.59 -13.10
C GLY A 202 1.98 4.46 -12.20
N TYR A 203 2.90 3.61 -11.74
CA TYR A 203 2.63 2.41 -10.96
C TYR A 203 3.63 2.25 -9.83
N PHE A 204 3.21 1.66 -8.73
CA PHE A 204 4.09 1.18 -7.66
C PHE A 204 4.02 -0.33 -7.60
N ALA A 205 5.17 -0.98 -7.78
CA ALA A 205 5.35 -2.36 -7.41
C ALA A 205 5.42 -2.45 -5.88
N TYR A 206 4.45 -3.15 -5.25
CA TYR A 206 4.43 -3.31 -3.80
C TYR A 206 4.97 -4.68 -3.40
N LEU A 207 6.14 -4.69 -2.77
CA LEU A 207 7.01 -5.86 -2.69
C LEU A 207 6.67 -6.79 -1.51
N ARG A 208 5.86 -6.34 -0.54
CA ARG A 208 5.44 -7.18 0.59
C ARG A 208 4.26 -8.07 0.29
N HIS A 209 3.53 -7.78 -0.77
CA HIS A 209 2.37 -8.57 -1.17
C HIS A 209 2.80 -9.55 -2.26
N ILE A 210 2.62 -10.84 -2.01
CA ILE A 210 2.99 -11.91 -2.93
C ILE A 210 1.71 -12.61 -3.38
N GLU A 211 1.53 -12.69 -4.69
CA GLU A 211 0.47 -13.45 -5.33
C GLU A 211 1.03 -14.73 -5.97
N GLN A 212 0.25 -15.80 -5.97
CA GLN A 212 0.60 -17.04 -6.65
C GLN A 212 -0.48 -17.43 -7.66
N ILE A 213 -0.13 -17.37 -8.93
CA ILE A 213 -1.03 -17.67 -10.04
C ILE A 213 -0.76 -19.07 -10.58
N TRP A 214 -1.80 -19.82 -10.91
CA TRP A 214 -1.64 -21.11 -11.58
C TRP A 214 -1.26 -20.84 -13.04
N GLU A 215 -0.12 -21.36 -13.51
CA GLU A 215 0.43 -21.05 -14.84
C GLU A 215 -0.58 -21.29 -15.98
N PRO A 216 -1.34 -22.41 -16.02
CA PRO A 216 -2.41 -22.60 -17.00
C PRO A 216 -3.54 -21.54 -17.02
N GLN A 217 -3.62 -20.67 -16.00
CA GLN A 217 -4.55 -19.53 -15.98
C GLN A 217 -3.97 -18.27 -16.62
N ILE A 218 -2.76 -18.34 -17.16
CA ILE A 218 -2.05 -17.24 -17.82
C ILE A 218 -2.02 -17.52 -19.32
N VAL A 219 -2.65 -16.64 -20.08
CA VAL A 219 -2.67 -16.73 -21.54
C VAL A 219 -1.52 -15.94 -22.15
N LEU A 220 -0.70 -16.63 -22.93
CA LEU A 220 0.46 -16.06 -23.64
C LEU A 220 0.11 -15.64 -25.09
N SER A 221 -0.97 -16.16 -25.66
CA SER A 221 -1.40 -15.92 -27.06
C SER A 221 -2.86 -15.49 -27.14
N ALA A 222 -3.34 -14.95 -28.27
CA ALA A 222 -4.74 -14.47 -28.39
C ALA A 222 -5.81 -15.59 -28.42
N ALA A 223 -5.47 -16.83 -28.02
CA ALA A 223 -6.41 -17.93 -27.97
C ALA A 223 -7.54 -17.64 -26.96
N ARG A 224 -8.78 -17.92 -27.37
CA ARG A 224 -10.00 -17.72 -26.57
C ARG A 224 -10.15 -18.75 -25.43
N GLN A 225 -9.13 -18.92 -24.61
CA GLN A 225 -9.28 -19.64 -23.35
C GLN A 225 -9.90 -18.73 -22.29
N GLN A 226 -10.77 -19.28 -21.45
CA GLN A 226 -11.23 -18.65 -20.22
C GLN A 226 -10.06 -18.60 -19.23
N ALA A 227 -9.12 -17.69 -19.46
CA ALA A 227 -7.98 -17.49 -18.58
C ALA A 227 -8.23 -16.28 -17.68
N SER A 228 -7.72 -16.38 -16.45
CA SER A 228 -7.83 -15.31 -15.47
C SER A 228 -6.87 -14.16 -15.78
N TYR A 229 -5.77 -14.44 -16.47
CA TYR A 229 -4.71 -13.49 -16.75
C TYR A 229 -4.25 -13.53 -18.21
N ARG A 230 -3.82 -12.37 -18.72
CA ARG A 230 -3.13 -12.23 -20.00
C ARG A 230 -1.79 -11.52 -19.79
N ARG A 231 -0.77 -11.91 -20.55
CA ARG A 231 0.49 -11.16 -20.57
C ARG A 231 0.33 -9.91 -21.44
N ILE A 232 0.69 -8.74 -20.93
CA ILE A 232 0.52 -7.46 -21.64
C ILE A 232 1.84 -6.83 -22.10
N SER A 233 2.95 -7.14 -21.44
CA SER A 233 4.27 -6.57 -21.75
C SER A 233 5.36 -7.32 -20.98
N HIS A 234 6.60 -6.84 -21.11
CA HIS A 234 7.75 -7.29 -20.35
C HIS A 234 8.58 -6.07 -19.91
N LEU A 235 8.99 -5.98 -18.65
CA LEU A 235 9.88 -4.91 -18.21
C LEU A 235 11.31 -5.11 -18.73
N LYS A 236 11.99 -4.03 -19.12
CA LYS A 236 13.40 -4.09 -19.51
C LYS A 236 14.25 -4.61 -18.36
N ASP A 237 15.28 -5.37 -18.69
CA ASP A 237 16.16 -6.09 -17.75
C ASP A 237 16.61 -5.23 -16.57
N LYS A 238 17.02 -3.97 -16.80
CA LYS A 238 17.45 -3.07 -15.72
C LYS A 238 16.37 -2.83 -14.64
N PHE A 239 15.10 -2.76 -15.02
CA PHE A 239 13.98 -2.59 -14.08
C PHE A 239 13.59 -3.92 -13.46
N THR A 240 13.60 -5.00 -14.24
CA THR A 240 13.39 -6.37 -13.74
C THR A 240 14.40 -6.68 -12.64
N HIS A 241 15.69 -6.46 -12.89
CA HIS A 241 16.75 -6.65 -11.91
C HIS A 241 16.60 -5.73 -10.69
N ALA A 242 16.29 -4.44 -10.88
CA ALA A 242 16.08 -3.51 -9.78
C ALA A 242 14.92 -3.94 -8.87
N LEU A 243 13.81 -4.40 -9.46
CA LEU A 243 12.64 -4.92 -8.74
C LEU A 243 12.98 -6.21 -7.99
N VAL A 244 13.60 -7.18 -8.66
CA VAL A 244 13.96 -8.48 -8.06
C VAL A 244 14.97 -8.29 -6.93
N GLN A 245 15.98 -7.43 -7.12
CA GLN A 245 16.95 -7.11 -6.07
C GLN A 245 16.27 -6.46 -4.87
N ARG A 246 15.39 -5.48 -5.09
CA ARG A 246 14.66 -4.83 -4.00
C ARG A 246 13.71 -5.80 -3.30
N PHE A 247 13.03 -6.67 -4.05
CA PHE A 247 12.20 -7.74 -3.52
C PHE A 247 13.01 -8.66 -2.60
N ALA A 248 14.18 -9.14 -3.05
CA ALA A 248 15.05 -9.98 -2.22
C ALA A 248 15.48 -9.26 -0.93
N LEU A 249 15.86 -7.98 -1.00
CA LEU A 249 16.26 -7.18 0.16
C LEU A 249 15.14 -7.04 1.20
N VAL A 250 13.88 -6.93 0.77
CA VAL A 250 12.73 -6.84 1.70
C VAL A 250 12.65 -8.08 2.61
N PHE A 251 12.92 -9.28 2.07
CA PHE A 251 12.77 -10.54 2.80
C PHE A 251 14.07 -11.05 3.43
N MET A 252 15.24 -10.73 2.87
CA MET A 252 16.53 -11.07 3.48
C MET A 252 16.75 -10.40 4.85
N SER A 253 16.08 -9.28 5.11
CA SER A 253 16.16 -8.60 6.41
C SER A 253 15.49 -9.37 7.57
N ILE A 254 14.76 -10.44 7.27
CA ILE A 254 14.06 -11.30 8.23
C ILE A 254 14.88 -12.58 8.40
N GLY A 255 15.93 -12.54 9.22
CA GLY A 255 16.72 -13.72 9.58
C GLY A 255 15.97 -14.66 10.53
N LEU A 256 16.35 -15.94 10.53
CA LEU A 256 15.93 -16.88 11.57
C LEU A 256 16.93 -16.83 12.75
N PRO A 257 16.48 -17.06 14.00
CA PRO A 257 17.39 -17.22 15.13
C PRO A 257 18.31 -18.43 14.95
N ASP A 258 19.52 -18.36 15.49
CA ASP A 258 20.52 -19.44 15.40
C ASP A 258 19.99 -20.76 15.99
N GLU A 259 19.12 -20.68 17.00
CA GLU A 259 18.50 -21.85 17.64
C GLU A 259 17.63 -22.66 16.68
N TYR A 260 17.05 -22.03 15.64
CA TYR A 260 16.32 -22.74 14.59
C TYR A 260 17.28 -23.55 13.71
N GLU A 261 18.44 -23.00 13.38
CA GLU A 261 19.43 -23.67 12.53
C GLU A 261 20.01 -24.91 13.24
N GLU A 262 20.32 -24.80 14.53
CA GLU A 262 20.76 -25.92 15.36
C GLU A 262 19.72 -27.06 15.42
N MET A 263 18.43 -26.70 15.56
CA MET A 263 17.34 -27.68 15.58
C MET A 263 17.16 -28.39 14.23
N ARG A 264 17.28 -27.66 13.11
CA ARG A 264 17.23 -28.25 11.75
C ARG A 264 18.34 -29.27 11.56
N ASP A 265 19.55 -28.94 11.98
CA ASP A 265 20.71 -29.80 11.81
C ASP A 265 20.59 -31.06 12.68
N PHE A 266 20.05 -30.94 13.90
CA PHE A 266 19.69 -32.09 14.74
C PHE A 266 18.69 -33.03 14.04
N HIS A 267 17.62 -32.51 13.43
CA HIS A 267 16.66 -33.33 12.69
C HIS A 267 17.28 -34.05 11.48
N SER A 268 18.24 -33.43 10.80
CA SER A 268 18.97 -34.06 9.70
C SER A 268 19.77 -35.28 10.18
N VAL A 269 20.41 -35.18 11.35
CA VAL A 269 21.15 -36.28 11.97
C VAL A 269 20.20 -37.41 12.35
N VAL A 270 19.10 -37.10 13.04
CA VAL A 270 18.09 -38.09 13.44
C VAL A 270 17.49 -38.84 12.24
N LEU A 271 17.23 -38.13 11.14
CA LEU A 271 16.74 -38.77 9.91
C LEU A 271 17.76 -39.77 9.35
N GLY A 272 19.05 -39.42 9.33
CA GLY A 272 20.12 -40.30 8.90
C GLY A 272 20.23 -41.57 9.75
N ASP A 273 20.10 -41.43 11.07
CA ASP A 273 20.16 -42.55 12.02
C ASP A 273 18.93 -43.47 11.94
N SER A 274 17.76 -42.93 11.60
CA SER A 274 16.52 -43.70 11.47
C SER A 274 16.44 -44.57 10.19
N LEU A 275 17.35 -44.37 9.24
CA LEU A 275 17.39 -45.06 7.95
C LEU A 275 18.55 -46.07 7.85
N GLN A 276 19.32 -46.28 8.91
CA GLN A 276 20.36 -47.32 9.04
C GLN A 276 19.85 -48.51 9.86
#